data_AF-A0A9X0D9Z4-F1
#
_entry.id   AF-A0A9X0D9Z4-F1
#
_cell.length_a   1.000
_cell.length_b   1.000
_cell.length_c   1.000
_cell.angle_alpha   90.00
_cell.angle_beta   90.00
_cell.angle_gamma   90.00
#
_symmetry.space_group_name_H-M   'P 1'
#
loop_
_entity.id
_entity.type
_entity.pdbx_description
1 polymer ?
#
loop_
_entity_poly.entity_id
_entity_poly.type
_entity_poly.pdbx_seq_one_letter_code
_entity_poly.pdbx_strand_id
1 'polypeptide(L)'
;MKWGMLSRTKVQMFSYDQLFQAYQKDKFVLDFFHDPAVISGLQVVSSSNTWGPLSIKPSSVTADIVSCVVTSMDFFDRLQEQGIVRESGNIKKCFDEFYEDFVISDELRKVKNFNVN
;
A
#
# COMPACT_ATOMS: atom_id res chain seq x y z
N MET A 1 -0.45 4.82 16.64
CA MET A 1 0.28 5.25 15.43
C MET A 1 1.76 5.12 15.71
N LYS A 2 2.52 4.33 14.93
CA LYS A 2 3.94 4.03 15.20
C LYS A 2 4.83 5.21 14.78
N TRP A 3 5.90 5.48 15.53
CA TRP A 3 6.81 6.61 15.31
C TRP A 3 7.27 6.71 13.85
N GLY A 4 7.27 7.91 13.28
CA GLY A 4 7.73 8.19 11.91
C GLY A 4 6.67 8.18 10.82
N MET A 5 5.49 7.59 11.03
CA MET A 5 4.43 7.61 10.01
C MET A 5 3.73 8.97 9.87
N LEU A 6 3.62 9.73 10.96
CA LEU A 6 2.90 11.01 11.02
C LEU A 6 3.47 12.07 10.06
N SER A 7 4.79 12.13 9.90
CA SER A 7 5.46 13.10 9.03
C SER A 7 5.76 12.55 7.63
N ARG A 8 5.72 11.23 7.46
CA ARG A 8 6.13 10.55 6.21
C ARG A 8 4.98 9.94 5.42
N THR A 9 3.74 10.10 5.87
CA THR A 9 2.54 9.65 5.16
C THR A 9 1.65 10.82 4.83
N LYS A 10 1.21 10.90 3.57
CA LYS A 10 0.17 11.83 3.12
C LYS A 10 -0.98 11.03 2.55
N VAL A 11 -2.18 11.28 3.05
CA VAL A 11 -3.42 10.73 2.50
C VAL A 11 -4.14 11.86 1.79
N GLN A 12 -4.50 11.64 0.54
CA GLN A 12 -5.16 12.63 -0.31
C GLN A 12 -6.37 11.97 -0.97
N MET A 13 -7.44 12.74 -1.12
CA MET A 13 -8.70 12.27 -1.69
C MET A 13 -9.02 13.08 -2.94
N PHE A 14 -9.36 12.37 -4.00
CA PHE A 14 -9.85 12.92 -5.24
C PHE A 14 -11.13 12.19 -5.62
N SER A 15 -12.07 12.89 -6.23
CA SER A 15 -13.33 12.32 -6.72
C SER A 15 -13.34 12.41 -8.24
N TYR A 16 -13.82 11.38 -8.89
CA TYR A 16 -14.02 11.33 -10.34
C TYR A 16 -15.50 11.03 -10.59
N ASP A 17 -16.15 11.92 -11.33
CA ASP A 17 -17.60 11.95 -11.52
C ASP A 17 -18.04 11.59 -12.94
N GLN A 18 -17.11 11.13 -13.79
CA GLN A 18 -17.42 10.70 -15.16
C GLN A 18 -17.62 9.18 -15.23
N LEU A 19 -18.32 8.75 -16.28
CA LEU A 19 -18.49 7.33 -16.58
C LEU A 19 -17.13 6.68 -16.88
N PHE A 20 -16.86 5.56 -16.21
CA PHE A 20 -15.65 4.78 -16.36
C PHE A 20 -15.98 3.32 -16.64
N GLN A 21 -15.28 2.72 -17.60
CA GLN A 21 -15.30 1.29 -17.85
C GLN A 21 -13.90 0.71 -17.62
N ALA A 22 -13.82 -0.48 -17.03
CA ALA A 22 -12.54 -1.09 -16.62
C ALA A 22 -11.50 -1.21 -17.76
N TYR A 23 -11.94 -1.46 -19.00
CA TYR A 23 -11.06 -1.53 -20.17
C TYR A 23 -10.44 -0.19 -20.56
N GLN A 24 -10.95 0.93 -20.04
CA GLN A 24 -10.43 2.28 -20.26
C GLN A 24 -9.44 2.72 -19.17
N LYS A 25 -8.94 1.78 -18.34
CA LYS A 25 -8.04 2.08 -17.21
C LYS A 25 -6.91 3.05 -17.57
N ASP A 26 -6.24 2.85 -18.71
CA ASP A 26 -5.07 3.65 -19.06
C ASP A 26 -5.47 5.08 -19.42
N LYS A 27 -6.61 5.24 -20.11
CA LYS A 27 -7.21 6.55 -20.37
C LYS A 27 -7.64 7.24 -19.08
N PHE A 28 -8.33 6.52 -18.19
CA PHE A 28 -8.78 7.06 -16.91
C PHE A 28 -7.61 7.59 -16.07
N VAL A 29 -6.54 6.79 -15.92
CA VAL A 29 -5.39 7.21 -15.11
C VAL A 29 -4.64 8.35 -15.81
N LEU A 30 -4.53 8.35 -17.14
CA LEU A 30 -3.96 9.48 -17.88
C LEU A 30 -4.75 10.77 -17.68
N ASP A 31 -6.07 10.73 -17.85
CA ASP A 31 -6.97 11.87 -17.69
C ASP A 31 -6.91 12.39 -16.23
N PHE A 32 -6.83 11.50 -15.24
CA PHE A 32 -6.63 11.87 -13.83
C PHE A 32 -5.34 12.66 -13.62
N PHE A 33 -4.19 12.18 -14.09
CA PHE A 33 -2.92 12.91 -13.92
C PHE A 33 -2.76 14.14 -14.84
N HIS A 34 -3.69 14.33 -15.78
CA HIS A 34 -3.74 15.51 -16.64
C HIS A 34 -4.69 16.60 -16.10
N ASP A 35 -5.48 16.28 -15.07
CA ASP A 35 -6.38 17.23 -14.43
C ASP A 35 -5.60 18.32 -13.67
N PRO A 36 -5.90 19.63 -13.89
CA PRO A 36 -5.19 20.72 -13.22
C PRO A 36 -5.28 20.69 -11.69
N ALA A 37 -6.40 20.24 -11.11
CA ALA A 37 -6.55 20.12 -9.66
C ALA A 37 -5.71 18.97 -9.12
N VAL A 38 -5.54 17.88 -9.88
CA VAL A 38 -4.62 16.79 -9.52
C VAL A 38 -3.17 17.24 -9.64
N ILE A 39 -2.77 17.91 -10.74
CA ILE A 39 -1.37 18.35 -10.95
C ILE A 39 -0.92 19.33 -9.85
N SER A 40 -1.81 20.24 -9.43
CA SER A 40 -1.52 21.23 -8.39
C SER A 40 -1.71 20.71 -6.97
N GLY A 41 -2.64 19.77 -6.77
CA GLY A 41 -3.01 19.26 -5.46
C GLY A 41 -2.20 18.04 -5.00
N LEU A 42 -1.90 17.11 -5.92
CA LEU A 42 -1.29 15.83 -5.59
C LEU A 42 0.14 16.01 -5.08
N GLN A 43 0.31 15.79 -3.77
CA GLN A 43 1.61 15.75 -3.11
C GLN A 43 2.33 14.45 -3.42
N VAL A 44 3.57 14.56 -3.90
CA VAL A 44 4.52 13.47 -4.15
C VAL A 44 5.83 13.73 -3.40
N VAL A 45 6.58 12.68 -3.13
CA VAL A 45 7.92 12.79 -2.53
C VAL A 45 8.95 12.99 -3.64
N SER A 46 9.70 14.09 -3.58
CA SER A 46 10.80 14.35 -4.50
C SER A 46 12.05 13.54 -4.15
N SER A 47 13.04 13.56 -5.04
CA SER A 47 14.37 12.95 -4.80
C SER A 47 15.10 13.55 -3.59
N SER A 48 14.79 14.80 -3.21
CA SER A 48 15.26 15.44 -1.97
C SER A 48 14.53 14.99 -0.71
N ASN A 49 13.66 13.97 -0.80
CA ASN A 49 12.85 13.45 0.30
C ASN A 49 11.93 14.51 0.94
N THR A 50 11.49 15.47 0.13
CA THR A 50 10.56 16.53 0.52
C THR A 50 9.23 16.34 -0.22
N TRP A 51 8.12 16.64 0.46
CA TRP A 51 6.82 16.64 -0.16
C TRP A 51 6.61 17.90 -1.00
N GLY A 52 6.08 17.74 -2.21
CA GLY A 52 5.69 18.84 -3.06
C GLY A 52 4.63 18.42 -4.09
N PRO A 53 3.99 19.37 -4.78
CA PRO A 53 3.02 19.06 -5.80
C PRO A 53 3.66 18.37 -7.01
N LEU A 54 2.90 17.52 -7.69
CA LEU A 54 3.33 16.86 -8.94
C LEU A 54 3.87 17.88 -9.96
N SER A 55 3.22 19.04 -10.09
CA SER A 55 3.64 20.24 -10.84
C SER A 55 3.90 20.08 -12.34
N ILE A 56 4.07 18.86 -12.83
CA ILE A 56 4.43 18.53 -14.20
C ILE A 56 3.41 17.53 -14.72
N LYS A 57 2.90 17.80 -15.92
CA LYS A 57 2.02 16.89 -16.64
C LYS A 57 2.82 15.66 -17.10
N PRO A 58 2.47 14.43 -16.69
CA PRO A 58 3.23 13.25 -17.09
C PRO A 58 3.07 12.97 -18.59
N SER A 59 4.17 12.53 -19.21
CA SER A 59 4.23 12.15 -20.63
C SER A 59 3.63 10.77 -20.90
N SER A 60 3.63 9.89 -19.88
CA SER A 60 3.05 8.55 -19.95
C SER A 60 2.59 8.10 -18.58
N VAL A 61 1.56 7.27 -18.54
CA VAL A 61 1.05 6.65 -17.32
C VAL A 61 0.67 5.20 -17.62
N THR A 62 0.99 4.30 -16.69
CA THR A 62 0.67 2.86 -16.77
C THR A 62 -0.22 2.47 -15.61
N ALA A 63 -1.29 1.73 -15.88
CA ALA A 63 -2.17 1.19 -14.85
C ALA A 63 -2.10 -0.33 -14.82
N ASP A 64 -1.63 -0.91 -13.72
CA ASP A 64 -1.62 -2.35 -13.51
C ASP A 64 -2.89 -2.80 -12.78
N ILE A 65 -3.56 -3.82 -13.33
CA ILE A 65 -4.72 -4.41 -12.68
C ILE A 65 -4.23 -5.35 -11.58
N VAL A 66 -4.56 -5.04 -10.33
CA VAL A 66 -4.33 -5.95 -9.21
C VAL A 66 -5.40 -7.03 -9.24
N SER A 67 -4.97 -8.29 -9.31
CA SER A 67 -5.88 -9.44 -9.33
C SER A 67 -6.54 -9.64 -7.96
N CYS A 68 -7.76 -9.14 -7.79
CA CYS A 68 -8.57 -9.34 -6.58
C CYS A 68 -9.31 -10.69 -6.59
N VAL A 69 -8.60 -11.79 -6.92
CA VAL A 69 -9.20 -13.12 -7.11
C VAL A 69 -9.31 -13.87 -5.77
N VAL A 70 -8.45 -13.55 -4.80
CA VAL A 70 -8.47 -14.17 -3.48
C VAL A 70 -9.51 -13.46 -2.62
N THR A 71 -10.69 -14.08 -2.51
CA THR A 71 -11.76 -13.63 -1.60
C THR A 71 -11.77 -14.39 -0.28
N SER A 72 -10.86 -15.37 -0.13
CA SER A 72 -10.78 -16.20 1.06
C SER A 72 -10.03 -15.50 2.19
N MET A 73 -10.47 -15.75 3.42
CA MET A 73 -9.80 -15.32 4.65
C MET A 73 -8.81 -16.35 5.19
N ASP A 74 -8.64 -17.50 4.53
CA ASP A 74 -7.78 -18.61 4.99
C ASP A 74 -6.34 -18.14 5.29
N PHE A 75 -5.86 -17.12 4.57
CA PHE A 75 -4.54 -16.54 4.86
C PHE A 75 -4.45 -15.99 6.29
N PHE A 76 -5.50 -15.32 6.77
CA PHE A 76 -5.55 -14.72 8.10
C PHE A 76 -5.86 -15.77 9.18
N ASP A 77 -6.69 -16.77 8.86
CA ASP A 77 -7.00 -17.87 9.78
C ASP A 77 -5.72 -18.59 10.23
N ARG A 78 -4.78 -18.80 9.30
CA ARG A 78 -3.46 -19.37 9.61
C ARG A 78 -2.66 -18.55 10.62
N LEU A 79 -2.77 -17.22 10.61
CA LEU A 79 -2.10 -16.37 11.59
C LEU A 79 -2.69 -16.58 12.99
N GLN A 80 -3.98 -16.82 13.07
CA GLN A 80 -4.69 -17.12 14.31
C GLN A 80 -4.37 -18.53 14.81
N GLU A 81 -4.46 -19.54 13.94
CA GLU A 81 -4.17 -20.94 14.27
C GLU A 81 -2.74 -21.16 14.76
N GLN A 82 -1.77 -20.45 14.19
CA GLN A 82 -0.36 -20.53 14.61
C GLN A 82 -0.03 -19.64 15.83
N GLY A 83 -1.04 -19.01 16.43
CA GLY A 83 -0.87 -18.17 17.63
C GLY A 83 -0.02 -16.91 17.40
N ILE A 84 0.10 -16.47 16.14
CA ILE A 84 0.85 -15.29 15.72
C ILE A 84 0.06 -14.01 16.04
N VAL A 85 -1.27 -14.13 16.07
CA VAL A 85 -2.19 -13.04 16.40
C VAL A 85 -2.87 -13.32 17.74
N ARG A 86 -3.03 -12.29 18.57
CA ARG A 86 -3.76 -12.35 19.84
C ARG A 86 -5.27 -12.37 19.58
N GLU A 87 -6.07 -12.72 20.57
CA GLU A 87 -7.54 -12.64 20.50
C GLU A 87 -8.06 -11.25 20.08
N SER A 88 -7.30 -10.18 20.36
CA SER A 88 -7.61 -8.81 19.94
C SER A 88 -7.30 -8.49 18.47
N GLY A 89 -6.79 -9.44 17.68
CA GLY A 89 -6.34 -9.22 16.31
C GLY A 89 -4.93 -8.60 16.21
N ASN A 90 -4.27 -8.29 17.32
CA ASN A 90 -2.93 -7.72 17.32
C ASN A 90 -1.85 -8.78 17.07
N ILE A 91 -0.91 -8.48 16.17
CA ILE A 91 0.27 -9.31 15.93
C ILE A 91 1.10 -9.41 17.20
N LYS A 92 1.44 -10.64 17.59
CA LYS A 92 2.23 -10.95 18.76
C LYS A 92 3.68 -10.52 18.54
N LYS A 93 4.20 -9.78 19.53
CA LYS A 93 5.59 -9.33 19.58
C LYS A 93 6.50 -10.43 20.13
N CYS A 94 7.76 -10.41 19.70
CA CYS A 94 8.83 -11.24 20.25
C CYS A 94 9.98 -10.35 20.76
N PHE A 95 10.99 -10.97 21.37
CA PHE A 95 12.24 -10.27 21.64
C PHE A 95 12.90 -9.85 20.34
N ASP A 96 13.57 -8.70 20.37
CA ASP A 96 14.27 -8.15 19.22
C ASP A 96 15.40 -9.11 18.80
N GLU A 97 15.25 -9.66 17.59
CA GLU A 97 16.25 -10.49 16.94
C GLU A 97 16.83 -9.71 15.76
N PHE A 98 18.15 -9.60 15.69
CA PHE A 98 18.83 -8.98 14.55
C PHE A 98 19.03 -10.04 13.48
N TYR A 99 18.41 -9.84 12.32
CA TYR A 99 18.57 -10.69 11.16
C TYR A 99 19.03 -9.84 9.98
N GLU A 100 20.24 -10.09 9.51
CA GLU A 100 20.93 -9.24 8.54
C GLU A 100 20.92 -7.77 9.03
N ASP A 101 20.41 -6.85 8.21
CA ASP A 101 20.44 -5.40 8.48
C ASP A 101 19.14 -4.88 9.13
N PHE A 102 18.29 -5.74 9.68
CA PHE A 102 17.04 -5.30 10.31
C PHE A 102 16.62 -6.08 11.56
N VAL A 103 15.80 -5.43 12.38
CA VAL A 103 15.31 -5.95 13.65
C VAL A 103 13.95 -6.62 13.44
N ILE A 104 13.84 -7.85 13.92
CA ILE A 104 12.59 -8.61 14.01
C ILE A 104 12.06 -8.45 15.43
N SER A 105 10.87 -7.89 15.57
CA SER A 105 10.21 -7.69 16.88
C SER A 105 8.83 -8.36 16.95
N ASP A 106 8.52 -9.26 16.02
CA ASP A 106 7.23 -9.95 15.95
C ASP A 106 7.34 -11.38 15.44
N GLU A 107 6.27 -12.14 15.69
CA GLU A 107 6.22 -13.57 15.37
C GLU A 107 5.78 -13.85 13.92
N LEU A 108 5.71 -12.85 13.02
CA LEU A 108 5.22 -13.04 11.65
C LEU A 108 6.05 -14.06 10.86
N ARG A 109 7.33 -14.20 11.17
CA ARG A 109 8.21 -15.19 10.52
C ARG A 109 7.90 -16.64 10.89
N LYS A 110 7.05 -16.87 11.89
CA LYS A 110 6.60 -18.23 12.23
C LYS A 110 5.62 -18.80 11.21
N VAL A 111 5.07 -17.97 10.32
CA VAL A 111 4.25 -18.43 9.18
C VAL A 111 5.13 -19.32 8.31
N LYS A 112 4.97 -20.65 8.44
CA LYS A 112 5.70 -21.61 7.59
C LYS A 112 5.28 -21.48 6.12
N ASN A 113 6.27 -21.64 5.24
CA ASN A 113 6.22 -21.48 3.78
C ASN A 113 4.91 -21.89 3.13
N PHE A 114 4.47 -21.06 2.19
CA PHE A 114 3.41 -21.35 1.25
C PHE A 114 3.86 -22.51 0.34
N ASN A 115 3.17 -23.64 0.41
CA ASN A 115 2.95 -24.42 -0.81
C ASN A 115 1.71 -23.82 -1.45
N VAL A 116 1.92 -22.91 -2.39
CA VAL A 116 0.86 -22.47 -3.30
C VAL A 116 0.64 -23.64 -4.25
N ASN A 117 -0.47 -24.37 -4.08
CA ASN A 117 -0.96 -25.32 -5.09
C ASN A 117 -1.73 -24.57 -6.17
#